data_AF-A0A3C0TYY3-F1
#
_entry.id   AF-A0A3C0TYY3-F1
#
_cell.length_a   1.000
_cell.length_b   1.000
_cell.length_c   1.000
_cell.angle_alpha   90.00
_cell.angle_beta   90.00
_cell.angle_gamma   90.00
#
_symmetry.space_group_name_H-M   'P 1'
#
loop_
_entity.id
_entity.type
_entity.pdbx_description
1 polymer ?
#
loop_
_entity_poly.entity_id
_entity_poly.type
_entity_poly.pdbx_seq_one_letter_code
_entity_poly.pdbx_strand_id
1 'polypeptide(L)'
;HVSEEDRNQIEDWAKDVFNALLLNLSDPEQKQHIYAEVGLDWKYVQGAMVEAFTDDFRRKQMQESTNIFRTLIKTLLKAGIVTERTAPYYAAYVDMKELHAEGDAMVGDAIAEEGIKLLKNINMFAKPASIAAE
;
A
#
# COMPACT_ATOMS: atom_id res chain seq x y z
N HIS A 1 -0.37 -22.89 16.58
CA HIS A 1 0.51 -23.25 15.46
C HIS A 1 -0.39 -23.44 14.25
N VAL A 2 -0.15 -22.75 13.15
CA VAL A 2 -0.94 -22.87 11.90
C VAL A 2 -0.34 -24.01 11.08
N SER A 3 -1.17 -24.84 10.44
CA SER A 3 -0.68 -25.94 9.61
C SER A 3 0.04 -25.41 8.36
N GLU A 4 0.86 -26.24 7.71
CA GLU A 4 1.49 -25.86 6.45
C GLU A 4 0.45 -25.61 5.35
N GLU A 5 -0.61 -26.42 5.32
CA GLU A 5 -1.72 -26.25 4.39
C GLU A 5 -2.45 -24.92 4.60
N ASP A 6 -2.79 -24.58 5.85
CA ASP A 6 -3.43 -23.30 6.18
C ASP A 6 -2.50 -22.12 5.84
N ARG A 7 -1.19 -22.25 6.10
CA ARG A 7 -0.21 -21.23 5.71
C ARG A 7 -0.16 -21.02 4.20
N ASN A 8 -0.18 -22.12 3.43
CA ASN A 8 -0.16 -22.04 1.97
C ASN A 8 -1.44 -21.38 1.44
N GLN A 9 -2.60 -21.67 2.03
CA GLN A 9 -3.86 -21.00 1.70
C GLN A 9 -3.83 -19.51 2.01
N ILE A 10 -3.26 -19.11 3.15
CA ILE A 10 -3.08 -17.69 3.51
C ILE A 10 -2.15 -16.99 2.51
N GLU A 11 -1.04 -17.62 2.14
CA GLU A 11 -0.09 -17.10 1.15
C GLU A 11 -0.75 -16.91 -0.23
N ASP A 12 -1.52 -17.90 -0.70
CA ASP A 12 -2.22 -17.83 -1.97
C ASP A 12 -3.33 -16.76 -1.95
N TRP A 13 -4.09 -16.67 -0.85
CA TRP A 13 -5.10 -15.62 -0.68
C TRP A 13 -4.48 -14.22 -0.65
N ALA A 14 -3.34 -14.04 0.02
CA ALA A 14 -2.64 -12.75 0.06
C ALA A 14 -2.19 -12.30 -1.35
N LYS A 15 -1.70 -13.24 -2.16
CA LYS A 15 -1.35 -12.99 -3.57
C LYS A 15 -2.58 -12.57 -4.39
N ASP A 16 -3.71 -13.25 -4.22
CA ASP A 16 -4.94 -12.93 -4.96
C ASP A 16 -5.51 -11.56 -4.57
N VAL A 17 -5.49 -11.24 -3.28
CA VAL A 17 -5.90 -9.92 -2.77
C VAL A 17 -4.97 -8.82 -3.28
N PHE A 18 -3.66 -9.06 -3.28
CA PHE A 18 -2.69 -8.10 -3.84
C PHE A 18 -3.00 -7.79 -5.31
N ASN A 19 -3.25 -8.82 -6.12
CA ASN A 19 -3.59 -8.66 -7.53
C ASN A 19 -4.89 -7.87 -7.72
N ALA A 20 -5.93 -8.22 -6.95
CA ALA A 20 -7.21 -7.52 -7.00
C ALA A 20 -7.07 -6.04 -6.64
N LEU A 21 -6.30 -5.73 -5.59
CA LEU A 21 -6.02 -4.34 -5.21
C LEU A 21 -5.24 -3.60 -6.30
N LEU A 22 -4.24 -4.24 -6.91
CA LEU A 22 -3.45 -3.65 -7.98
C LEU A 22 -4.31 -3.22 -9.17
N LEU A 23 -5.25 -4.08 -9.57
CA LEU A 23 -6.19 -3.80 -10.65
C LEU A 23 -7.21 -2.73 -10.25
N ASN A 24 -7.84 -2.86 -9.07
CA ASN A 24 -8.88 -1.93 -8.61
C ASN A 24 -8.38 -0.49 -8.43
N LEU A 25 -7.16 -0.32 -7.91
CA LEU A 25 -6.56 1.00 -7.73
C LEU A 25 -6.13 1.64 -9.05
N SER A 26 -5.97 0.85 -10.12
CA SER A 26 -5.49 1.30 -11.41
C SER A 26 -6.59 1.41 -12.47
N ASP A 27 -7.78 0.86 -12.23
CA ASP A 27 -8.87 0.83 -13.21
C ASP A 27 -9.60 2.19 -13.31
N PRO A 28 -9.54 2.85 -14.49
CA PRO A 28 -10.22 4.12 -14.70
C PRO A 28 -11.75 4.03 -14.66
N GLU A 29 -12.33 2.86 -14.96
CA GLU A 29 -13.78 2.68 -14.93
C GLU A 29 -14.34 2.85 -13.50
N GLN A 30 -13.62 2.32 -12.50
CA GLN A 30 -13.98 2.47 -11.08
C GLN A 30 -13.90 3.95 -10.61
N LYS A 31 -13.11 4.78 -11.30
CA LYS A 31 -12.89 6.20 -10.99
C LYS A 31 -13.64 7.14 -11.94
N GLN A 32 -14.58 6.64 -12.74
CA GLN A 32 -15.28 7.44 -13.75
C GLN A 32 -15.94 8.72 -13.20
N HIS A 33 -16.43 8.69 -11.96
CA HIS A 33 -17.03 9.86 -11.31
C HIS A 33 -16.00 10.98 -11.06
N ILE A 34 -14.77 10.65 -10.67
CA ILE A 34 -13.68 11.61 -10.44
C ILE A 34 -13.27 12.27 -11.76
N TYR A 35 -13.17 11.49 -12.83
CA TYR A 35 -12.81 12.02 -14.15
C TYR A 35 -13.90 12.93 -14.70
N ALA A 36 -15.18 12.59 -14.48
CA ALA A 36 -16.30 13.42 -14.88
C ALA A 36 -16.29 14.81 -14.21
N GLU A 37 -15.87 14.91 -12.94
CA GLU A 37 -15.76 16.19 -12.21
C GLU A 37 -14.79 17.19 -12.87
N VAL A 38 -13.77 16.68 -13.59
CA VAL A 38 -12.80 17.50 -14.33
C VAL A 38 -13.03 17.48 -15.84
N GLY A 39 -14.17 16.96 -16.30
CA GLY A 39 -14.55 16.95 -17.71
C GLY A 39 -13.82 15.91 -18.58
N LEU A 40 -13.29 14.84 -17.97
CA LEU A 40 -12.59 13.76 -18.67
C LEU A 40 -13.49 12.52 -18.83
N ASP A 41 -13.46 11.91 -20.03
CA ASP A 41 -14.08 10.60 -20.29
C ASP A 41 -13.17 9.48 -19.78
N TRP A 42 -13.70 8.58 -18.95
CA TRP A 42 -12.93 7.48 -18.36
C TRP A 42 -12.40 6.52 -19.43
N LYS A 43 -13.07 6.36 -20.58
CA LYS A 43 -12.57 5.52 -21.68
C LYS A 43 -11.35 6.14 -22.35
N TYR A 44 -11.36 7.47 -22.51
CA TYR A 44 -10.18 8.21 -22.97
C TYR A 44 -9.02 8.07 -21.99
N VAL A 45 -9.30 8.24 -20.68
CA VAL A 45 -8.29 8.05 -19.63
C VAL A 45 -7.75 6.61 -19.64
N GLN A 46 -8.60 5.60 -19.84
CA GLN A 46 -8.17 4.21 -19.98
C GLN A 46 -7.24 4.00 -21.16
N GLY A 47 -7.56 4.54 -22.34
CA GLY A 47 -6.67 4.51 -23.50
C GLY A 47 -5.31 5.16 -23.21
N ALA A 48 -5.33 6.37 -22.63
CA ALA A 48 -4.12 7.10 -22.27
C ALA A 48 -3.29 6.37 -21.19
N MET A 49 -3.94 5.75 -20.21
CA MET A 49 -3.27 4.94 -19.19
C MET A 49 -2.67 3.67 -19.79
N VAL A 50 -3.34 2.98 -20.71
CA VAL A 50 -2.76 1.80 -21.39
C VAL A 50 -1.51 2.17 -22.20
N GLU A 51 -1.52 3.34 -22.85
CA GLU A 51 -0.36 3.86 -23.58
C GLU A 51 0.80 4.25 -22.64
N ALA A 52 0.49 4.81 -21.46
CA ALA A 52 1.48 5.29 -20.49
C ALA A 52 1.97 4.23 -19.48
N PHE A 53 1.14 3.24 -19.09
CA PHE A 53 1.46 2.18 -18.14
C PHE A 53 2.24 1.04 -18.80
N THR A 54 3.44 1.37 -19.24
CA THR A 54 4.44 0.38 -19.64
C THR A 54 4.99 -0.36 -18.42
N ASP A 55 5.61 -1.52 -18.63
CA ASP A 55 6.27 -2.28 -17.54
C ASP A 55 7.38 -1.47 -16.86
N ASP A 56 8.04 -0.58 -17.59
CA ASP A 56 9.05 0.33 -17.04
C ASP A 56 8.44 1.40 -16.15
N PHE A 57 7.27 1.95 -16.53
CA PHE A 57 6.51 2.87 -15.68
C PHE A 57 6.07 2.18 -14.38
N ARG A 58 5.54 0.95 -14.47
CA ARG A 58 5.17 0.14 -13.30
C ARG A 58 6.36 -0.10 -12.39
N ARG A 59 7.50 -0.56 -12.92
CA ARG A 59 8.72 -0.79 -12.14
C ARG A 59 9.21 0.48 -11.45
N LYS A 60 9.25 1.60 -12.17
CA LYS A 60 9.72 2.88 -11.62
C LYS A 60 8.84 3.39 -10.48
N GLN A 61 7.52 3.30 -10.62
CA GLN A 61 6.58 3.67 -9.56
C GLN A 61 6.74 2.80 -8.30
N MET A 62 7.11 1.53 -8.47
CA MET A 62 7.28 0.57 -7.36
C MET A 62 8.64 0.69 -6.66
N GLN A 63 9.56 1.51 -7.18
CA GLN A 63 10.82 1.87 -6.51
C GLN A 63 10.62 2.94 -5.45
N GLU A 64 9.52 3.70 -5.49
CA GLU A 64 9.24 4.71 -4.47
C GLU A 64 8.89 4.04 -3.13
N SER A 65 9.61 4.37 -2.06
CA SER A 65 9.38 3.81 -0.73
C SER A 65 8.00 4.14 -0.16
N THR A 66 7.39 5.23 -0.63
CA THR A 66 6.01 5.66 -0.32
C THR A 66 4.96 4.95 -1.15
N ASN A 67 5.35 4.10 -2.10
CA ASN A 67 4.39 3.32 -2.88
C ASN A 67 3.66 2.33 -1.97
N ILE A 68 2.32 2.42 -1.97
CA ILE A 68 1.46 1.59 -1.12
C ILE A 68 1.64 0.08 -1.39
N PHE A 69 1.90 -0.30 -2.64
CA PHE A 69 2.12 -1.69 -3.02
C PHE A 69 3.48 -2.19 -2.56
N ARG A 70 4.55 -1.38 -2.65
CA ARG A 70 5.85 -1.73 -2.07
C ARG A 70 5.75 -1.95 -0.56
N THR A 71 5.04 -1.05 0.14
CA THR A 71 4.80 -1.17 1.58
C THR A 71 4.00 -2.43 1.93
N LEU A 72 2.98 -2.75 1.14
CA LEU A 72 2.19 -3.97 1.28
C LEU A 72 3.05 -5.22 1.09
N ILE A 73 3.86 -5.29 0.04
CA ILE A 73 4.77 -6.43 -0.21
C ILE A 73 5.77 -6.57 0.95
N LYS A 74 6.35 -5.47 1.42
CA LYS A 74 7.27 -5.48 2.57
C LYS A 74 6.59 -6.02 3.83
N THR A 75 5.35 -5.64 4.07
CA THR A 75 4.56 -6.12 5.20
C THR A 75 4.31 -7.63 5.12
N LEU A 76 3.88 -8.14 3.96
CA LEU A 76 3.66 -9.58 3.74
C LEU A 76 4.96 -10.38 3.88
N LEU A 77 6.08 -9.83 3.40
CA LEU A 77 7.41 -10.43 3.53
C LEU A 77 7.85 -10.51 5.00
N LYS A 78 7.75 -9.41 5.75
CA LYS A 78 8.12 -9.36 7.18
C LYS A 78 7.21 -10.20 8.06
N ALA A 79 5.95 -10.38 7.68
CA ALA A 79 5.01 -11.29 8.34
C ALA A 79 5.29 -12.78 8.05
N GLY A 80 6.23 -13.10 7.16
CA GLY A 80 6.53 -14.47 6.75
C GLY A 80 5.43 -15.12 5.89
N ILE A 81 4.56 -14.30 5.28
CA ILE A 81 3.50 -14.75 4.38
C ILE A 81 4.08 -15.00 2.99
N VAL A 82 4.96 -14.12 2.50
CA VAL A 82 5.69 -14.35 1.24
C VAL A 82 6.79 -15.36 1.48
N THR A 83 6.73 -16.49 0.77
CA THR A 83 7.78 -17.52 0.77
C THR A 83 8.41 -17.66 -0.61
N GLU A 84 9.29 -18.64 -0.79
CA GLU A 84 9.85 -19.00 -2.10
C GLU A 84 8.76 -19.34 -3.13
N ARG A 85 7.57 -19.80 -2.70
CA ARG A 85 6.46 -20.13 -3.59
C ARG A 85 5.90 -18.90 -4.31
N THR A 86 5.71 -17.79 -3.60
CA THR A 86 5.09 -16.58 -4.16
C THR A 86 6.06 -15.43 -4.39
N ALA A 87 7.30 -15.49 -3.89
CA ALA A 87 8.31 -14.46 -4.13
C ALA A 87 8.52 -14.11 -5.63
N PRO A 88 8.52 -15.06 -6.59
CA PRO A 88 8.64 -14.72 -8.01
C PRO A 88 7.50 -13.86 -8.55
N TYR A 89 6.31 -13.95 -7.96
CA TYR A 89 5.16 -13.14 -8.36
C TYR A 89 5.38 -11.67 -7.99
N TYR A 90 5.87 -11.41 -6.78
CA TYR A 90 6.17 -10.04 -6.32
C TYR A 90 7.44 -9.45 -6.97
N ALA A 91 8.39 -10.30 -7.38
CA ALA A 91 9.62 -9.90 -8.06
C ALA A 91 9.40 -9.18 -9.41
N ALA A 92 8.21 -9.32 -10.00
CA ALA A 92 7.83 -8.53 -11.17
C ALA A 92 7.70 -7.02 -10.87
N TYR A 93 7.42 -6.68 -9.60
CA TYR A 93 7.08 -5.33 -9.16
C TYR A 93 8.18 -4.69 -8.31
N VAL A 94 8.93 -5.46 -7.51
CA VAL A 94 9.96 -4.95 -6.60
C VAL A 94 11.22 -5.80 -6.63
N ASP A 95 12.38 -5.20 -6.34
CA ASP A 95 13.58 -5.97 -6.04
C ASP A 95 13.42 -6.64 -4.65
N MET A 96 13.14 -7.93 -4.65
CA MET A 96 12.92 -8.71 -3.44
C MET A 96 14.16 -8.79 -2.55
N LYS A 97 15.37 -8.72 -3.11
CA LYS A 97 16.62 -8.76 -2.33
C LYS A 97 16.85 -7.43 -1.62
N GLU A 98 16.66 -6.33 -2.33
CA GLU A 98 16.70 -4.99 -1.76
C GLU A 98 15.69 -4.85 -0.62
N LEU A 99 14.43 -5.25 -0.88
CA LEU A 99 13.34 -5.14 0.09
C LEU A 99 13.57 -6.00 1.34
N HIS A 100 14.19 -7.17 1.18
CA HIS A 100 14.57 -8.03 2.30
C HIS A 100 15.75 -7.44 3.09
N ALA A 101 16.69 -6.77 2.42
CA ALA A 101 17.81 -6.09 3.05
C ALA A 101 17.40 -4.80 3.77
N GLU A 102 16.29 -4.18 3.38
CA GLU A 102 15.68 -3.13 4.17
C GLU A 102 15.29 -3.68 5.55
N GLY A 103 15.79 -3.03 6.59
CA GLY A 103 15.43 -3.35 7.98
C GLY A 103 13.94 -3.20 8.26
N ASP A 104 13.56 -3.40 9.52
CA ASP A 104 12.15 -3.44 9.92
C ASP A 104 11.47 -2.07 9.98
N ALA A 105 12.26 -0.99 9.83
CA ALA A 105 11.73 0.36 9.77
C ALA A 105 10.74 0.53 8.61
N MET A 106 9.53 0.94 8.95
CA MET A 106 8.48 1.28 8.00
C MET A 106 8.34 2.80 7.91
N VAL A 107 8.00 3.31 6.72
CA VAL A 107 7.75 4.77 6.53
C VAL A 107 6.66 5.28 7.47
N GLY A 108 5.68 4.43 7.81
CA GLY A 108 4.62 4.75 8.76
C GLY A 108 5.09 5.00 10.20
N ASP A 109 6.24 4.46 10.62
CA ASP A 109 6.74 4.62 11.99
C ASP A 109 7.14 6.07 12.26
N ALA A 110 7.86 6.68 11.32
CA ALA A 110 8.26 8.09 11.42
C ALA A 110 7.05 9.04 11.41
N ILE A 111 6.08 8.78 10.52
CA ILE A 111 4.84 9.56 10.43
C ILE A 111 4.03 9.44 11.72
N ALA A 112 3.91 8.24 12.27
CA ALA A 112 3.20 8.00 13.53
C ALA A 112 3.90 8.71 14.70
N GLU A 113 5.23 8.68 14.76
CA GLU A 113 5.99 9.36 15.82
C GLU A 113 5.80 10.89 15.78
N GLU A 114 5.85 11.49 14.59
CA GLU A 114 5.54 12.92 14.40
C GLU A 114 4.08 13.24 14.78
N GLY A 115 3.13 12.40 14.37
CA GLY A 115 1.72 12.53 14.74
C GLY A 115 1.52 12.49 16.26
N ILE A 116 2.19 11.58 16.96
CA ILE A 116 2.14 11.49 18.42
C ILE A 116 2.72 12.75 19.08
N LYS A 117 3.83 13.30 18.57
CA LYS A 117 4.41 14.56 19.06
C LYS A 117 3.43 15.72 18.90
N LEU A 118 2.78 15.82 17.74
CA LEU A 118 1.75 16.82 17.49
C LEU A 118 0.56 16.69 18.45
N LEU A 119 0.01 15.48 18.60
CA LEU A 119 -1.12 15.21 19.50
C LEU A 119 -0.79 15.52 20.96
N LYS A 120 0.44 15.21 21.41
CA LYS A 120 0.92 15.59 22.75
C LYS A 120 0.91 17.10 22.95
N ASN A 121 1.40 17.86 21.97
CA ASN A 121 1.39 19.33 22.04
C ASN A 121 -0.04 19.86 22.12
N ILE A 122 -0.95 19.38 21.26
CA ILE A 122 -2.37 19.76 21.28
C ILE A 122 -2.98 19.49 22.66
N ASN A 123 -2.75 18.30 23.24
CA ASN A 123 -3.26 17.93 24.55
C ASN A 123 -2.67 18.78 25.69
N MET A 124 -1.46 19.30 25.56
CA MET A 124 -0.89 20.25 26.54
C MET A 124 -1.53 21.64 26.47
N PHE A 125 -2.00 22.06 25.28
CA PHE A 125 -2.68 23.34 25.10
C PHE A 125 -4.20 23.27 25.27
N ALA A 126 -4.79 22.08 25.14
CA ALA A 126 -6.16 21.80 25.52
C ALA A 126 -6.28 21.88 27.05
N LYS A 127 -6.64 23.05 27.58
CA LYS A 127 -7.06 23.15 28.98
C LYS A 127 -8.15 22.10 29.23
N PRO A 128 -8.12 21.37 30.35
CA PRO A 128 -9.29 20.59 30.74
C PRO A 128 -10.44 21.58 30.82
N ALA A 129 -11.46 21.39 29.97
CA ALA A 129 -12.71 22.09 30.14
C ALA A 129 -13.17 21.69 31.54
N SER A 130 -13.10 22.65 32.47
CA SER A 130 -13.74 22.50 33.77
C SER A 130 -15.20 22.25 33.46
N ILE A 131 -15.63 21.00 33.56
CA ILE A 131 -17.04 20.68 33.65
C ILE A 131 -17.46 21.18 35.02
N ALA A 132 -17.73 22.47 35.07
CA ALA A 132 -18.42 23.16 36.15
C ALA A 132 -19.82 23.44 35.62
N ALA A 133 -20.78 22.64 36.08
CA ALA A 133 -22.22 22.91 36.14
C ALA A 133 -22.84 21.68 36.83
N GLU A 134 -23.07 21.77 38.14
CA GLU A 134 -24.37 22.08 38.81
C GLU A 134 -25.07 20.79 39.26
#